data_AF-A2Q5Z4-F1
#
_entry.id   AF-A2Q5Z4-F1
#
_cell.length_a   1.000
_cell.length_b   1.000
_cell.length_c   1.000
_cell.angle_alpha   90.00
_cell.angle_beta   90.00
_cell.angle_gamma   90.00
#
_symmetry.space_group_name_H-M   'P 1'
#
loop_
_entity.id
_entity.type
_entity.pdbx_description
1 polymer ?
#
loop_
_entity_poly.entity_id
_entity_poly.type
_entity_poly.pdbx_seq_one_letter_code
_entity_poly.pdbx_strand_id
1 'polypeptide(L)'
;MFWLVTQHKNFILQVVFFLIVLDRIIYLCSFATGKVIFYLFNLVLFTYSVTKYAWDMDPLNRYSGRLAIRAIYFTKAISLVLQAMQIHFGIPHKSTLYRQFLTSSVSRVNVLGFRLYRALPFLYELRCVLDWSCTTTSLTMYDWLKLEDIHASLFLVKCDVVLNRASRQQGQKQTKMTKFCSGICLFFVLMCVIWAPMLERLGDYM
;
A
#
# COMPACT_ATOMS: atom_id res chain seq x y z
N MET A 1 -29.12 15.52 -5.06
CA MET A 1 -28.27 15.09 -6.20
C MET A 1 -26.81 14.91 -5.81
N PHE A 2 -26.14 15.89 -5.18
CA PHE A 2 -24.75 15.75 -4.69
C PHE A 2 -24.57 14.59 -3.68
N TRP A 3 -25.51 14.44 -2.74
CA TRP A 3 -25.53 13.31 -1.79
C TRP A 3 -25.67 11.94 -2.47
N LEU A 4 -26.52 11.78 -3.48
CA LEU A 4 -26.70 10.51 -4.20
C LEU A 4 -25.46 10.11 -5.02
N VAL A 5 -24.78 11.08 -5.63
CA VAL A 5 -23.52 10.86 -6.37
C VAL A 5 -22.39 10.46 -5.43
N THR A 6 -22.31 11.08 -4.24
CA THR A 6 -21.31 10.72 -3.22
C THR A 6 -21.58 9.34 -2.62
N GLN A 7 -22.84 8.97 -2.38
CA GLN A 7 -23.23 7.62 -1.95
C GLN A 7 -22.84 6.54 -2.97
N HIS A 8 -23.08 6.79 -4.26
CA HIS A 8 -22.64 5.89 -5.33
C HIS A 8 -21.12 5.73 -5.39
N LYS A 9 -20.35 6.82 -5.19
CA LYS A 9 -18.88 6.77 -5.16
C LYS A 9 -18.37 5.96 -3.96
N ASN A 10 -18.96 6.12 -2.78
CA ASN A 10 -18.58 5.39 -1.58
C ASN A 10 -18.80 3.88 -1.74
N PHE A 11 -19.93 3.50 -2.34
CA PHE A 11 -20.22 2.09 -2.63
C PHE A 11 -19.18 1.47 -3.58
N ILE A 12 -18.79 2.19 -4.64
CA ILE A 12 -17.76 1.72 -5.58
C ILE A 12 -16.41 1.53 -4.85
N LEU A 13 -16.03 2.44 -3.95
CA LEU A 13 -14.79 2.30 -3.16
C LEU A 13 -14.83 1.08 -2.24
N GLN A 14 -15.96 0.83 -1.58
CA GLN A 14 -16.13 -0.35 -0.72
C GLN A 14 -16.06 -1.66 -1.52
N VAL A 15 -16.67 -1.71 -2.71
CA VAL A 15 -16.55 -2.86 -3.62
C VAL A 15 -15.11 -3.05 -4.07
N VAL A 16 -14.41 -1.98 -4.46
CA VAL A 16 -13.00 -2.06 -4.87
C VAL A 16 -12.11 -2.54 -3.73
N PHE A 17 -12.33 -2.05 -2.51
CA PHE A 17 -11.62 -2.52 -1.32
C PHE A 17 -11.83 -4.02 -1.10
N PHE A 18 -13.08 -4.49 -1.17
CA PHE A 18 -13.42 -5.90 -1.03
C PHE A 18 -12.76 -6.76 -2.13
N LEU A 19 -12.73 -6.29 -3.38
CA LEU A 19 -12.02 -6.98 -4.48
C LEU A 19 -10.51 -7.09 -4.21
N ILE A 20 -9.88 -6.06 -3.64
CA ILE A 20 -8.45 -6.11 -3.28
C ILE A 20 -8.20 -7.16 -2.18
N VAL A 21 -9.07 -7.21 -1.16
CA VAL A 21 -8.98 -8.19 -0.07
C VAL A 21 -9.19 -9.61 -0.60
N LEU A 22 -10.18 -9.83 -1.46
CA LEU A 22 -10.44 -11.13 -2.08
C LEU A 22 -9.29 -11.60 -2.97
N ASP A 23 -8.72 -10.72 -3.80
CA ASP A 23 -7.54 -11.06 -4.62
C ASP A 23 -6.40 -11.60 -3.75
N ARG A 24 -6.17 -10.94 -2.61
CA ARG A 24 -5.14 -11.36 -1.65
C ARG A 24 -5.45 -12.72 -1.01
N ILE A 25 -6.71 -12.98 -0.64
CA ILE A 25 -7.14 -14.28 -0.08
C ILE A 25 -6.92 -15.39 -1.12
N ILE A 26 -7.37 -15.19 -2.37
CA ILE A 26 -7.23 -16.17 -3.45
C ILE A 26 -5.74 -16.45 -3.73
N TYR A 27 -4.92 -15.40 -3.73
CA TYR A 27 -3.47 -15.52 -3.89
C TYR A 27 -2.83 -16.35 -2.76
N LEU A 28 -3.23 -16.12 -1.51
CA LEU A 28 -2.65 -16.79 -0.34
C LEU A 28 -3.11 -18.25 -0.20
N CYS A 29 -4.38 -18.53 -0.50
CA CYS A 29 -4.92 -19.88 -0.53
C CYS A 29 -4.29 -20.73 -1.67
N SER A 30 -3.53 -20.10 -2.58
CA SER A 30 -2.80 -20.76 -3.66
C SER A 30 -3.71 -21.51 -4.66
N PHE A 31 -4.95 -21.03 -4.84
CA PHE A 31 -5.89 -21.60 -5.80
C PHE A 31 -5.67 -20.99 -7.20
N ALA A 32 -4.91 -21.69 -8.05
CA ALA A 32 -4.64 -21.23 -9.42
C ALA A 32 -5.93 -21.04 -10.25
N THR A 33 -6.86 -21.99 -10.18
CA THR A 33 -8.15 -21.92 -10.87
C THR A 33 -9.01 -20.75 -10.38
N GLY A 34 -9.02 -20.52 -9.05
CA GLY A 34 -9.74 -19.39 -8.44
C GLY A 34 -9.23 -18.05 -8.93
N LYS A 35 -7.91 -17.92 -9.13
CA LYS A 35 -7.29 -16.69 -9.65
C LYS A 35 -7.69 -16.38 -11.09
N VAL A 36 -7.83 -17.40 -11.94
CA VAL A 36 -8.33 -17.24 -13.31
C VAL A 36 -9.79 -16.80 -13.33
N ILE A 37 -10.65 -17.44 -12.53
CA ILE A 37 -12.07 -17.07 -12.41
C ILE A 37 -12.20 -15.62 -11.91
N PHE A 38 -11.41 -15.25 -10.90
CA PHE A 38 -11.39 -13.89 -10.36
C PHE A 38 -10.90 -12.86 -11.38
N TYR A 39 -9.89 -13.18 -12.19
CA TYR A 39 -9.44 -12.32 -13.27
C TYR A 39 -10.54 -12.08 -14.32
N LEU A 40 -11.23 -13.13 -14.77
CA LEU A 40 -12.35 -13.01 -15.70
C LEU A 40 -13.49 -12.17 -15.10
N PHE A 41 -13.80 -12.39 -13.82
CA PHE A 41 -14.81 -11.60 -13.10
C PHE A 41 -14.44 -10.10 -13.03
N ASN A 42 -13.18 -9.77 -12.72
CA ASN A 42 -12.71 -8.39 -12.71
C ASN A 42 -12.74 -7.74 -14.10
N LEU A 43 -12.41 -8.51 -15.15
CA LEU A 43 -12.49 -8.04 -16.53
C LEU A 43 -13.93 -7.69 -16.91
N VAL A 44 -14.90 -8.55 -16.59
CA VAL A 44 -16.32 -8.30 -16.87
C VAL A 44 -16.83 -7.09 -16.09
N LEU A 45 -16.54 -7.01 -14.79
CA LEU A 45 -16.92 -5.85 -13.95
C LEU A 45 -16.34 -4.54 -14.49
N PHE A 46 -15.08 -4.57 -14.96
CA PHE A 46 -14.41 -3.40 -15.50
C PHE A 46 -15.05 -2.95 -16.81
N THR A 47 -15.25 -3.86 -17.77
CA THR A 47 -15.92 -3.53 -19.05
C THR A 47 -17.33 -3.00 -18.81
N TYR A 48 -18.11 -3.65 -17.93
CA TYR A 48 -19.45 -3.17 -17.56
C TYR A 48 -19.41 -1.76 -16.94
N SER A 49 -18.48 -1.51 -16.01
CA SER A 49 -18.34 -0.20 -15.36
C SER A 49 -17.95 0.88 -16.36
N VAL A 50 -17.06 0.60 -17.30
CA VAL A 50 -16.64 1.54 -18.34
C VAL A 50 -17.79 1.86 -19.29
N THR A 51 -18.54 0.86 -19.75
CA THR A 51 -19.68 1.08 -20.65
C THR A 51 -20.78 1.89 -19.97
N LYS A 52 -21.13 1.58 -18.72
CA LYS A 52 -22.12 2.34 -17.96
C LYS A 52 -21.65 3.78 -17.73
N TYR A 53 -20.39 3.96 -17.34
CA TYR A 53 -19.84 5.29 -17.07
C TYR A 53 -19.71 6.13 -18.34
N ALA A 54 -19.43 5.52 -19.49
CA ALA A 54 -19.40 6.22 -20.78
C ALA A 54 -20.79 6.68 -21.24
N TRP A 55 -21.84 5.92 -20.90
CA TRP A 55 -23.23 6.27 -21.22
C TRP A 55 -23.78 7.41 -20.34
N ASP A 56 -23.37 7.45 -19.07
CA ASP A 56 -23.84 8.41 -18.06
C ASP A 56 -23.04 9.74 -18.04
N MET A 57 -22.20 9.98 -19.06
CA MET A 57 -21.36 11.20 -19.14
C MET A 57 -22.15 12.43 -19.57
N ASP A 58 -22.41 13.34 -18.62
CA ASP A 58 -22.96 14.66 -18.91
C ASP A 58 -22.02 15.51 -19.81
N PRO A 59 -22.55 16.23 -20.81
CA PRO A 59 -21.75 17.01 -21.76
C PRO A 59 -21.04 18.23 -21.16
N LEU A 60 -21.41 18.69 -19.96
CA LEU A 60 -20.95 19.95 -19.35
C LEU A 60 -19.59 19.87 -18.61
N ASN A 61 -19.18 18.73 -18.06
CA ASN A 61 -17.93 18.61 -17.27
C ASN A 61 -16.79 17.87 -18.02
N ARG A 62 -16.75 18.09 -19.34
CA ARG A 62 -16.18 17.15 -20.32
C ARG A 62 -14.66 17.10 -20.41
N TYR A 63 -13.95 18.08 -19.84
CA TYR A 63 -12.48 18.17 -19.95
C TYR A 63 -11.78 17.50 -18.76
N SER A 64 -11.99 18.00 -17.55
CA SER A 64 -11.36 17.46 -16.33
C SER A 64 -11.84 16.03 -16.01
N GLY A 65 -13.13 15.74 -16.21
CA GLY A 65 -13.68 14.39 -16.03
C GLY A 65 -13.07 13.37 -17.00
N ARG A 66 -12.85 13.77 -18.26
CA ARG A 66 -12.28 12.88 -19.30
C ARG A 66 -10.84 12.49 -19.00
N LEU A 67 -10.03 13.40 -18.47
CA LEU A 67 -8.65 13.09 -18.04
C LEU A 67 -8.64 12.13 -16.86
N ALA A 68 -9.48 12.36 -15.84
CA ALA A 68 -9.58 11.48 -14.68
C ALA A 68 -10.00 10.05 -15.07
N ILE A 69 -10.98 9.92 -15.97
CA ILE A 69 -11.43 8.61 -16.49
C ILE A 69 -10.34 7.89 -17.24
N ARG A 70 -9.62 8.62 -18.11
CA ARG A 70 -8.51 8.05 -18.88
C ARG A 70 -7.41 7.54 -17.96
N ALA A 71 -7.10 8.27 -16.88
CA ALA A 71 -6.13 7.85 -15.88
C ALA A 71 -6.58 6.60 -15.11
N ILE A 72 -7.86 6.53 -14.68
CA ILE A 72 -8.42 5.36 -14.00
C ILE A 72 -8.40 4.14 -14.93
N TYR A 73 -8.80 4.32 -16.20
CA TYR A 73 -8.78 3.25 -17.20
C TYR A 73 -7.37 2.71 -17.42
N PHE A 74 -6.41 3.61 -17.62
CA PHE A 74 -5.01 3.24 -17.81
C PHE A 74 -4.45 2.49 -16.60
N THR A 75 -4.74 2.97 -15.39
CA THR A 75 -4.31 2.33 -14.14
C THR A 75 -4.91 0.93 -13.98
N LYS A 76 -6.19 0.75 -14.34
CA LYS A 76 -6.86 -0.56 -14.30
C LYS A 76 -6.36 -1.50 -15.38
N ALA A 77 -6.06 -1.01 -16.59
CA ALA A 77 -5.45 -1.81 -17.64
C ALA A 77 -4.08 -2.36 -17.21
N ILE A 78 -3.22 -1.52 -16.61
CA ILE A 78 -1.95 -1.97 -16.02
C ILE A 78 -2.19 -3.05 -14.96
N SER A 79 -3.17 -2.85 -14.08
CA SER A 79 -3.50 -3.81 -13.02
C SER A 79 -3.92 -5.18 -13.58
N LEU A 80 -4.73 -5.20 -14.64
CA LEU A 80 -5.15 -6.43 -15.32
C LEU A 80 -3.99 -7.13 -16.02
N VAL A 81 -3.10 -6.39 -16.68
CA VAL A 81 -1.88 -6.96 -17.28
C VAL A 81 -1.00 -7.60 -16.21
N LEU A 82 -0.83 -6.95 -15.05
CA LEU A 82 -0.07 -7.52 -13.94
C LEU A 82 -0.73 -8.79 -13.38
N GLN A 83 -2.06 -8.84 -13.26
CA GLN A 83 -2.78 -10.05 -12.85
C GLN A 83 -2.62 -11.19 -13.87
N ALA A 84 -2.70 -10.88 -15.17
CA ALA A 84 -2.47 -11.86 -16.24
C ALA A 84 -1.03 -12.41 -16.20
N MET A 85 -0.04 -11.54 -15.98
CA MET A 85 1.36 -11.95 -15.78
C MET A 85 1.51 -12.88 -14.56
N GLN A 86 0.84 -12.58 -13.45
CA GLN A 86 0.86 -13.45 -12.26
C GLN A 86 0.24 -14.83 -12.53
N ILE A 87 -0.77 -14.93 -13.38
CA ILE A 87 -1.35 -16.21 -13.79
C ILE A 87 -0.38 -16.96 -14.71
N HIS A 88 0.25 -16.25 -15.66
CA HIS A 88 1.18 -16.83 -16.63
C HIS A 88 2.42 -17.44 -15.98
N PHE A 89 3.05 -16.72 -15.03
CA PHE A 89 4.21 -17.24 -14.28
C PHE A 89 3.84 -18.26 -13.20
N GLY A 90 2.55 -18.48 -12.95
CA GLY A 90 2.05 -19.38 -11.92
C GLY A 90 2.14 -18.80 -10.51
N ILE A 91 1.36 -19.37 -9.59
CA ILE A 91 1.43 -19.01 -8.17
C ILE A 91 2.67 -19.68 -7.57
N PRO A 92 3.62 -18.91 -7.01
CA PRO A 92 4.82 -19.49 -6.42
C PRO A 92 4.47 -20.38 -5.23
N HIS A 93 5.30 -21.39 -4.99
CA HIS A 93 5.11 -22.38 -3.92
C HIS A 93 4.90 -21.72 -2.55
N LYS A 94 4.11 -22.33 -1.66
CA LYS A 94 3.64 -21.74 -0.39
C LYS A 94 4.74 -21.15 0.50
N SER A 95 5.97 -21.68 0.42
CA SER A 95 7.13 -21.15 1.16
C SER A 95 7.59 -19.76 0.70
N THR A 96 7.38 -19.40 -0.57
CA THR A 96 7.76 -18.09 -1.14
C THR A 96 6.68 -17.03 -0.92
N LEU A 97 5.42 -17.45 -0.75
CA LEU A 97 4.27 -16.58 -0.48
C LEU A 97 4.40 -15.77 0.82
N TYR A 98 5.03 -16.38 1.83
CA TYR A 98 5.25 -15.77 3.14
C TYR A 98 6.43 -14.78 3.15
N ARG A 99 7.35 -14.88 2.17
CA ARG A 99 8.49 -13.97 2.08
C ARG A 99 8.01 -12.59 1.60
N GLN A 100 8.03 -11.61 2.50
CA GLN A 100 7.76 -10.21 2.17
C GLN A 100 8.69 -9.75 1.04
N PHE A 101 8.14 -9.34 -0.11
CA PHE A 101 8.92 -8.85 -1.26
C PHE A 101 9.89 -7.72 -0.85
N LEU A 102 9.43 -6.81 0.03
CA LEU A 102 10.22 -5.71 0.55
C LEU A 102 11.43 -6.16 1.38
N THR A 103 11.36 -7.32 2.05
CA THR A 103 12.47 -7.84 2.85
C THR A 103 13.38 -8.81 2.09
N SER A 104 13.10 -9.03 0.79
CA SER A 104 13.85 -9.98 -0.02
C SER A 104 15.29 -9.54 -0.30
N SER A 105 15.53 -8.23 -0.45
CA SER A 105 16.83 -7.63 -0.72
C SER A 105 17.11 -6.45 0.21
N VAL A 106 18.39 -6.26 0.54
CA VAL A 106 18.86 -5.16 1.38
C VAL A 106 19.27 -4.00 0.48
N SER A 107 18.32 -3.13 0.17
CA SER A 107 18.55 -1.91 -0.62
C SER A 107 17.96 -0.69 0.09
N ARG A 108 18.49 0.52 -0.18
CA ARG A 108 17.93 1.75 0.42
C ARG A 108 16.48 1.98 -0.01
N VAL A 109 16.13 1.62 -1.25
CA VAL A 109 14.77 1.73 -1.79
C VAL A 109 13.83 0.79 -1.05
N ASN A 110 14.24 -0.46 -0.79
CA ASN A 110 13.45 -1.42 -0.04
C ASN A 110 13.21 -0.98 1.40
N VAL A 111 14.21 -0.39 2.06
CA VAL A 111 14.07 0.15 3.43
C VAL A 111 13.08 1.31 3.45
N LEU A 112 13.20 2.25 2.50
CA LEU A 112 12.27 3.37 2.39
C LEU A 112 10.85 2.88 2.12
N GLY A 113 10.69 1.95 1.17
CA GLY A 113 9.40 1.34 0.86
C GLY A 113 8.79 0.60 2.05
N PHE A 114 9.60 -0.13 2.83
CA PHE A 114 9.15 -0.82 4.04
C PHE A 114 8.70 0.16 5.14
N ARG A 115 9.41 1.29 5.30
CA ARG A 115 9.00 2.34 6.25
C ARG A 115 7.69 3.01 5.83
N LEU A 116 7.55 3.36 4.55
CA LEU A 116 6.32 3.93 4.01
C LEU A 116 5.14 2.96 4.15
N TYR A 117 5.38 1.67 3.87
CA TYR A 117 4.39 0.62 4.03
C TYR A 117 3.89 0.48 5.48
N ARG A 118 4.78 0.59 6.49
CA ARG A 118 4.40 0.59 7.91
C ARG A 118 3.78 1.91 8.39
N ALA A 119 4.07 3.02 7.71
CA ALA A 119 3.49 4.32 8.05
C ALA A 119 2.01 4.42 7.65
N LEU A 120 1.54 3.56 6.74
CA LEU A 120 0.12 3.51 6.37
C LEU A 120 -0.70 2.90 7.52
N PRO A 121 -1.72 3.63 8.02
CA PRO A 121 -2.54 3.13 9.12
C PRO A 121 -3.32 1.89 8.69
N PHE A 122 -3.43 0.90 9.58
CA PHE A 122 -4.18 -0.37 9.43
C PHE A 122 -3.74 -1.32 8.32
N LEU A 123 -3.01 -0.87 7.29
CA LEU A 123 -2.68 -1.69 6.13
C LEU A 123 -1.81 -2.90 6.53
N TYR A 124 -0.79 -2.67 7.34
CA TYR A 124 0.08 -3.73 7.85
C TYR A 124 -0.70 -4.74 8.70
N GLU A 125 -1.50 -4.25 9.65
CA GLU A 125 -2.28 -5.07 10.57
C GLU A 125 -3.29 -5.94 9.83
N LEU A 126 -4.09 -5.35 8.93
CA LEU A 126 -5.07 -6.08 8.12
C LEU A 126 -4.43 -7.19 7.31
N ARG A 127 -3.25 -6.92 6.74
CA ARG A 127 -2.50 -7.96 6.02
C ARG A 127 -2.07 -9.07 6.96
N CYS A 128 -1.48 -8.77 8.11
CA CYS A 128 -1.02 -9.80 9.05
C CYS A 128 -2.17 -10.69 9.53
N VAL A 129 -3.34 -10.09 9.82
CA VAL A 129 -4.54 -10.84 10.24
C VAL A 129 -5.08 -11.71 9.12
N LEU A 130 -5.09 -11.21 7.88
CA LEU A 130 -5.51 -11.99 6.72
C LEU A 130 -4.52 -13.11 6.40
N ASP A 131 -3.21 -12.82 6.47
CA ASP A 131 -2.15 -13.80 6.25
C ASP A 131 -2.21 -14.93 7.33
N TRP A 132 -2.52 -14.59 8.59
CA TRP A 132 -2.80 -15.56 9.66
C TRP A 132 -4.05 -16.39 9.40
N SER A 133 -5.15 -15.74 9.00
CA SER A 133 -6.47 -16.40 8.83
C SER A 133 -6.47 -17.46 7.74
N CYS A 134 -5.72 -17.26 6.65
CA CYS A 134 -5.66 -18.23 5.55
C CYS A 134 -4.52 -19.25 5.66
N THR A 135 -3.65 -19.12 6.65
CA THR A 135 -2.50 -20.02 6.84
C THR A 135 -2.79 -21.02 7.95
N THR A 136 -2.51 -22.30 7.70
CA THR A 136 -2.60 -23.35 8.72
C THR A 136 -1.44 -23.20 9.71
N THR A 137 -1.68 -22.53 10.83
CA THR A 137 -0.69 -22.30 11.89
C THR A 137 -1.23 -22.73 13.25
N SER A 138 -0.34 -23.16 14.16
CA SER A 138 -0.67 -23.45 15.55
C SER A 138 -0.57 -22.22 16.46
N LEU A 139 -0.04 -21.11 15.96
CA LEU A 139 0.12 -19.86 16.72
C LEU A 139 -1.22 -19.14 16.88
N THR A 140 -1.45 -18.56 18.06
CA THR A 140 -2.56 -17.63 18.27
C THR A 140 -2.37 -16.38 17.41
N MET A 141 -3.46 -15.67 17.08
CA MET A 141 -3.41 -14.43 16.31
C MET A 141 -2.46 -13.39 16.93
N TYR A 142 -2.48 -13.27 18.26
CA TYR A 142 -1.65 -12.31 18.98
C TYR A 142 -0.16 -12.68 18.92
N ASP A 143 0.16 -13.95 19.09
CA ASP A 143 1.55 -14.43 18.96
C ASP A 143 2.07 -14.27 17.54
N TRP A 144 1.20 -14.47 16.53
CA TRP A 144 1.53 -14.25 15.14
C TRP A 144 1.85 -12.78 14.84
N LEU A 145 1.02 -11.86 15.33
CA LEU A 145 1.26 -10.42 15.21
C LEU A 145 2.57 -10.01 15.88
N LYS A 146 2.87 -10.55 17.07
CA LYS A 146 4.16 -10.34 17.73
C LYS A 146 5.34 -10.83 16.90
N LEU A 147 5.23 -12.03 16.32
CA LEU A 147 6.29 -12.61 15.49
C LEU A 147 6.58 -11.73 14.27
N GLU A 148 5.54 -11.25 13.61
CA GLU A 148 5.65 -10.34 12.46
C GLU A 148 6.31 -9.00 12.82
N ASP A 149 5.96 -8.40 13.97
CA ASP A 149 6.57 -7.14 14.42
C ASP A 149 8.05 -7.31 14.82
N ILE A 150 8.41 -8.44 15.45
CA ILE A 150 9.81 -8.78 15.75
C ILE A 150 10.59 -8.96 14.44
N HIS A 151 10.04 -9.68 13.47
CA HIS A 151 10.68 -9.89 12.18
C HIS A 151 10.88 -8.56 11.42
N ALA A 152 9.88 -7.68 11.45
CA ALA A 152 9.97 -6.34 10.89
C ALA A 152 11.08 -5.50 11.54
N SER A 153 11.19 -5.56 12.87
CA SER A 153 12.22 -4.85 13.63
C SER A 153 13.61 -5.38 13.34
N LEU A 154 13.77 -6.71 13.29
CA LEU A 154 15.03 -7.38 12.94
C LEU A 154 15.48 -7.00 11.53
N PHE A 155 14.56 -6.95 10.56
CA PHE A 155 14.86 -6.54 9.19
C PHE A 155 15.40 -5.11 9.13
N LEU A 156 14.76 -4.16 9.82
CA LEU A 156 15.22 -2.77 9.87
C LEU A 156 16.63 -2.65 10.46
N VAL A 157 16.92 -3.37 11.55
CA VAL A 157 18.25 -3.39 12.17
C VAL A 157 19.27 -4.01 11.22
N LYS A 158 18.94 -5.13 10.56
CA LYS A 158 19.81 -5.77 9.57
C LYS A 158 20.16 -4.82 8.43
N CYS A 159 19.17 -4.10 7.90
CA CYS A 159 19.40 -3.10 6.87
C CYS A 159 20.27 -1.94 7.34
N ASP A 160 20.10 -1.44 8.57
CA ASP A 160 20.95 -0.40 9.15
C ASP A 160 22.41 -0.86 9.28
N VAL A 161 22.61 -2.09 9.76
CA VAL A 161 23.94 -2.70 9.87
C VAL A 161 24.61 -2.80 8.50
N VAL A 162 23.92 -3.32 7.49
CA VAL A 162 24.50 -3.52 6.15
C VAL A 162 24.71 -2.21 5.39
N LEU A 163 23.75 -1.28 5.42
CA LEU A 163 23.82 -0.05 4.62
C LEU A 163 24.62 1.05 5.29
N ASN A 164 24.47 1.22 6.61
CA ASN A 164 25.06 2.34 7.34
C ASN A 164 26.32 1.95 8.11
N ARG A 165 26.37 0.74 8.70
CA ARG A 165 27.52 0.31 9.51
C ARG A 165 28.61 -0.40 8.71
N ALA A 166 28.27 -1.25 7.73
CA ALA A 166 29.29 -1.97 6.95
C ALA A 166 30.17 -1.03 6.10
N SER A 167 29.61 0.11 5.67
CA SER A 167 30.37 1.14 4.94
C SER A 167 31.24 2.02 5.86
N ARG A 168 31.15 1.90 7.19
CA ARG A 168 31.82 2.80 8.14
C ARG A 168 32.73 2.02 9.09
N GLN A 169 34.00 2.44 9.16
CA GLN A 169 34.90 1.96 10.19
C GLN A 169 34.46 2.46 11.58
N GLN A 170 34.55 1.59 12.59
CA GLN A 170 34.23 1.95 13.98
C GLN A 170 35.11 3.14 14.42
N GLY A 171 34.49 4.18 14.98
CA GLY A 171 35.16 5.41 15.43
C GLY A 171 35.18 6.57 14.42
N GLN A 172 34.74 6.36 13.16
CA GLN A 172 34.67 7.44 12.15
C GLN A 172 33.61 8.51 12.50
N LYS A 173 33.97 9.78 12.30
CA LYS A 173 33.05 10.92 12.52
C LYS A 173 31.86 10.84 11.54
N GLN A 174 30.65 10.97 12.08
CA GLN A 174 29.42 11.09 11.31
C GLN A 174 29.49 12.29 10.34
N THR A 175 29.05 12.10 9.09
CA THR A 175 28.97 13.14 8.06
C THR A 175 28.19 14.35 8.54
N LYS A 176 28.81 15.54 8.48
CA LYS A 176 28.22 16.81 8.94
C LYS A 176 26.88 17.11 8.25
N MET A 177 26.76 16.80 6.95
CA MET A 177 25.54 17.00 6.17
C MET A 177 24.34 16.24 6.72
N THR A 178 24.52 14.98 7.14
CA THR A 178 23.43 14.16 7.68
C THR A 178 22.92 14.72 9.00
N LYS A 179 23.85 15.18 9.88
CA LYS A 179 23.50 15.81 11.15
C LYS A 179 22.76 17.13 10.95
N PHE A 180 23.28 17.98 10.08
CA PHE A 180 22.71 19.29 9.80
C PHE A 180 21.32 19.17 9.18
N CYS A 181 21.17 18.35 8.14
CA CYS A 181 19.89 18.14 7.46
C CYS A 181 18.85 17.50 8.39
N SER A 182 19.21 16.45 9.14
CA SER A 182 18.29 15.79 10.06
C SER A 182 17.88 16.70 11.23
N GLY A 183 18.84 17.46 11.79
CA GLY A 183 18.58 18.36 12.90
C GLY A 183 17.70 19.54 12.50
N ILE A 184 18.01 20.17 11.37
CA ILE A 184 17.23 21.30 10.85
C ILE A 184 15.83 20.85 10.42
N CYS A 185 15.71 19.71 9.74
CA CYS A 185 14.41 19.18 9.34
C CYS A 185 13.51 18.95 10.57
N LEU A 186 14.05 18.34 11.63
CA LEU A 186 13.31 18.10 12.87
C LEU A 186 12.92 19.41 13.57
N PHE A 187 13.82 20.40 13.59
CA PHE A 187 13.54 21.73 14.13
C PHE A 187 12.38 22.43 13.39
N PHE A 188 12.39 22.45 12.06
CA PHE A 188 11.31 23.05 11.26
C PHE A 188 9.98 22.34 11.46
N VAL A 189 9.97 21.00 11.52
CA VAL A 189 8.74 20.23 11.78
C VAL A 189 8.15 20.60 13.14
N LEU A 190 8.96 20.66 14.20
CA LEU A 190 8.49 21.07 15.53
C LEU A 190 7.97 22.51 15.54
N MET A 191 8.65 23.43 14.84
CA MET A 191 8.21 24.81 14.70
C MET A 191 6.82 24.90 14.04
N CYS A 192 6.60 24.16 12.95
CA CYS A 192 5.29 24.10 12.28
C CYS A 192 4.20 23.52 13.18
N VAL A 193 4.49 22.48 13.96
CA VAL A 193 3.54 21.87 14.91
C VAL A 193 3.12 22.84 16.00
N ILE A 194 4.03 23.69 16.49
CA ILE A 194 3.73 24.70 17.50
C ILE A 194 2.94 25.88 16.90
N TRP A 195 3.28 26.31 15.69
CA TRP A 195 2.63 27.45 15.03
C TRP A 195 1.25 27.15 14.46
N ALA A 196 1.03 25.94 13.93
CA ALA A 196 -0.25 25.54 13.34
C ALA A 196 -1.48 25.82 14.26
N PRO A 197 -1.51 25.37 15.53
CA PRO A 197 -2.64 25.65 16.42
C PRO A 197 -2.75 27.12 16.82
N MET A 198 -1.66 27.88 16.76
CA MET A 198 -1.67 29.31 17.08
C MET A 198 -2.28 30.14 15.94
N LEU A 199 -1.99 29.76 14.70
CA LEU A 199 -2.51 30.41 13.50
C LEU A 199 -3.99 30.10 13.28
N GLU A 200 -4.41 28.86 13.56
CA GLU A 200 -5.82 28.44 13.52
C GLU A 200 -6.66 29.25 14.54
N ARG A 201 -6.19 29.37 15.78
CA ARG A 201 -6.86 30.20 16.80
C ARG A 201 -6.93 31.68 16.42
N LEU A 202 -5.90 32.25 15.80
CA LEU A 202 -5.91 33.67 15.41
C LEU A 202 -6.93 33.95 14.29
N GLY A 203 -7.15 32.97 13.41
CA GLY A 203 -8.16 33.04 12.34
C GLY A 203 -9.61 32.98 12.85
N ASP A 204 -9.87 32.38 14.01
CA ASP A 204 -11.20 32.35 14.62
C ASP A 204 -11.59 33.67 15.32
N TYR A 205 -10.62 34.53 15.62
CA TYR A 205 -10.84 35.85 16.25
C TYR A 205 -10.94 37.01 15.26
N MET A 206 -10.77 36.76 13.96
CA MET A 206 -10.83 37.73 12.87
C MET A 206 -12.06 37.49 11.99
#